data_AF-A0A370GRC0-F1
#
_entry.id   AF-A0A370GRC0-F1
#
_cell.length_a   1.000
_cell.length_b   1.000
_cell.length_c   1.000
_cell.angle_alpha   90.00
_cell.angle_beta   90.00
_cell.angle_gamma   90.00
#
_symmetry.space_group_name_H-M   'P 1'
#
loop_
_entity.id
_entity.type
_entity.pdbx_description
1 polymer ?
#
loop_
_entity_poly.entity_id
_entity_poly.type
_entity_poly.pdbx_seq_one_letter_code
_entity_poly.pdbx_strand_id
1 'polypeptide(L)'
;MEAMGEFFDVSTVAKRVRLFGTLEAVSWVLLLTGSVLKRLPEPITWPVMVFGMLHGVLFVLFVLNVLLAFREFEWPGKTLALGLISSVVPFTSAWFERWAIRSGQLGELSAAAAPTAARS
;
A
#
# COMPACT_ATOMS: atom_id res chain seq x y z
N MET A 1 0.61 24.85 -2.19
CA MET A 1 0.79 23.94 -3.35
C MET A 1 2.06 23.08 -3.21
N GLU A 2 3.14 23.58 -2.59
CA GLU A 2 4.36 22.79 -2.29
C GLU A 2 4.14 21.56 -1.41
N ALA A 3 3.34 21.67 -0.33
CA ALA A 3 3.06 20.55 0.57
C ALA A 3 2.26 19.39 -0.09
N MET A 4 1.50 19.68 -1.15
CA MET A 4 0.80 18.66 -1.92
C MET A 4 1.76 17.93 -2.87
N GLY A 5 2.79 18.64 -3.38
CA GLY A 5 3.83 18.07 -4.23
C GLY A 5 4.71 17.05 -3.50
N GLU A 6 5.04 17.28 -2.23
CA GLU A 6 5.76 16.32 -1.37
C GLU A 6 4.95 15.03 -1.12
N PHE A 7 3.63 15.12 -0.95
CA PHE A 7 2.78 13.95 -0.71
C PHE A 7 2.62 13.06 -1.96
N PHE A 8 2.75 13.66 -3.15
CA PHE A 8 2.74 12.98 -4.45
C PHE A 8 4.13 12.78 -5.05
N ASP A 9 5.20 12.91 -4.25
CA ASP A 9 6.54 12.61 -4.72
C ASP A 9 6.72 11.08 -4.91
N VAL A 10 6.32 10.60 -6.08
CA VAL A 10 6.49 9.21 -6.55
C VAL A 10 7.72 9.06 -7.43
N SER A 11 8.76 9.88 -7.19
CA SER A 11 10.03 9.82 -7.90
C SER A 11 10.71 8.46 -7.80
N THR A 12 10.53 7.75 -6.69
CA THR A 12 11.19 6.46 -6.42
C THR A 12 10.21 5.31 -6.25
N VAL A 13 10.68 4.10 -6.56
CA VAL A 13 9.91 2.85 -6.41
C VAL A 13 9.48 2.65 -4.95
N ALA A 14 10.36 3.00 -3.99
CA ALA A 14 10.05 2.89 -2.57
C ALA A 14 8.85 3.75 -2.15
N LYS A 15 8.81 5.03 -2.58
CA LYS A 15 7.70 5.94 -2.29
C LYS A 15 6.39 5.47 -2.94
N ARG A 16 6.46 4.90 -4.14
CA ARG A 16 5.28 4.32 -4.82
C ARG A 16 4.69 3.13 -4.08
N VAL A 17 5.52 2.17 -3.67
CA VAL A 17 5.06 1.02 -2.85
C VAL A 17 4.35 1.50 -1.60
N ARG A 18 4.88 2.54 -0.95
CA ARG A 18 4.27 3.13 0.24
C ARG A 18 2.94 3.81 -0.02
N LEU A 19 2.88 4.64 -1.05
CA LEU A 19 1.66 5.35 -1.44
C LEU A 19 0.55 4.36 -1.80
N PHE A 20 0.83 3.41 -2.70
CA PHE A 20 -0.17 2.44 -3.14
C PHE A 20 -0.57 1.46 -2.04
N GLY A 21 0.35 1.05 -1.16
CA GLY A 21 -0.01 0.22 -0.01
C GLY A 21 -0.95 0.93 0.96
N THR A 22 -0.74 2.24 1.18
CA THR A 22 -1.63 3.05 2.02
C THR A 22 -2.99 3.26 1.35
N LEU A 23 -3.01 3.59 0.06
CA LEU A 23 -4.26 3.78 -0.70
C LEU A 23 -5.08 2.48 -0.79
N GLU A 24 -4.41 1.34 -0.99
CA GLU A 24 -5.03 0.02 -1.02
C GLU A 24 -5.70 -0.30 0.34
N ALA A 25 -5.02 -0.03 1.46
CA ALA A 25 -5.61 -0.20 2.79
C ALA A 25 -6.82 0.72 3.03
N VAL A 26 -6.79 1.97 2.55
CA VAL A 26 -7.95 2.89 2.61
C VAL A 26 -9.09 2.39 1.73
N SER A 27 -8.79 1.85 0.54
CA SER A 27 -9.80 1.30 -0.36
C SER A 27 -10.49 0.06 0.20
N TRP A 28 -9.81 -0.73 1.03
CA TRP A 28 -10.44 -1.81 1.81
C TRP A 28 -11.50 -1.27 2.77
N VAL A 29 -11.23 -0.15 3.46
CA VAL A 29 -12.23 0.49 4.34
C VAL A 29 -13.46 0.89 3.52
N LEU A 30 -13.26 1.56 2.40
CA LEU A 30 -14.36 1.98 1.51
C LEU A 30 -15.16 0.77 1.00
N LEU A 31 -14.49 -0.31 0.58
CA LEU A 31 -15.15 -1.52 0.10
C LEU A 31 -15.96 -2.21 1.19
N LEU A 32 -15.44 -2.28 2.42
CA LEU A 32 -16.16 -2.79 3.57
C LEU A 32 -17.36 -1.91 3.92
N THR A 33 -17.21 -0.58 3.89
CA THR A 33 -18.33 0.36 4.06
C THR A 33 -19.42 0.12 3.01
N GLY A 34 -19.06 0.02 1.72
CA GLY A 34 -20.00 -0.29 0.65
C GLY A 34 -20.69 -1.65 0.85
N SER A 35 -19.96 -2.63 1.36
CA SER A 35 -20.50 -3.97 1.66
C SER A 35 -21.48 -3.96 2.84
N VAL A 36 -21.25 -3.12 3.85
CA VAL A 36 -22.17 -2.93 4.98
C VAL A 36 -23.43 -2.18 4.53
N LEU A 37 -23.29 -1.10 3.75
CA LEU A 37 -24.43 -0.34 3.22
C LEU A 37 -25.34 -1.20 2.34
N LYS A 38 -24.78 -2.15 1.59
CA LYS A 38 -25.55 -3.14 0.82
C LYS A 38 -26.41 -4.06 1.70
N ARG A 39 -26.03 -4.28 2.96
CA ARG A 39 -26.73 -5.20 3.90
C ARG A 39 -27.76 -4.49 4.78
N LEU A 40 -28.01 -3.19 4.56
CA LEU A 40 -29.05 -2.45 5.27
C LEU A 40 -30.46 -2.88 4.80
N PRO A 41 -31.50 -2.64 5.62
CA PRO A 41 -32.89 -2.94 5.26
C PRO A 41 -33.35 -2.27 3.96
N GLU A 42 -32.82 -1.08 3.68
CA GLU A 42 -32.89 -0.39 2.39
C GLU A 42 -31.52 -0.46 1.71
N PRO A 43 -31.26 -1.47 0.87
CA PRO A 43 -29.93 -1.73 0.35
C PRO A 43 -29.50 -0.69 -0.68
N ILE A 44 -28.36 -0.04 -0.43
CA ILE A 44 -27.72 0.85 -1.40
C ILE A 44 -26.59 0.08 -2.10
N THR A 45 -26.77 -0.27 -3.36
CA THR A 45 -25.85 -1.15 -4.11
C THR A 45 -24.73 -0.41 -4.84
N TRP A 46 -24.94 0.84 -5.24
CA TRP A 46 -23.94 1.64 -5.97
C TRP A 46 -22.58 1.79 -5.27
N PRO A 47 -22.50 2.02 -3.93
CA PRO A 47 -21.22 2.16 -3.23
C PRO A 47 -20.31 0.94 -3.37
N VAL A 48 -20.85 -0.28 -3.30
CA VAL A 48 -20.03 -1.49 -3.41
C VAL A 48 -19.45 -1.65 -4.82
N MET A 49 -20.16 -1.18 -5.85
CA MET A 49 -19.70 -1.24 -7.24
C MET A 49 -18.56 -0.24 -7.47
N VAL A 50 -18.75 1.01 -7.03
CA VAL A 50 -17.74 2.08 -7.18
C VAL A 50 -16.50 1.78 -6.35
N PHE A 51 -16.67 1.43 -5.07
CA PHE A 51 -15.54 1.10 -4.19
C PHE A 51 -14.87 -0.22 -4.59
N GLY A 52 -15.61 -1.19 -5.13
CA GLY A 52 -15.07 -2.42 -5.69
C GLY A 52 -14.14 -2.16 -6.87
N MET A 53 -14.58 -1.34 -7.83
CA MET A 53 -13.75 -0.96 -8.97
C MET A 53 -12.51 -0.16 -8.54
N LEU A 54 -12.70 0.82 -7.65
CA LEU A 54 -11.59 1.62 -7.12
C LEU A 54 -10.55 0.75 -6.40
N HIS A 55 -11.01 -0.17 -5.54
CA HIS A 55 -10.15 -1.12 -4.86
C HIS A 55 -9.40 -2.01 -5.85
N GLY A 56 -10.09 -2.57 -6.86
CA GLY A 56 -9.46 -3.41 -7.88
C GLY A 56 -8.33 -2.70 -8.65
N VAL A 57 -8.51 -1.43 -9.01
CA VAL A 57 -7.45 -0.64 -9.66
C VAL A 57 -6.26 -0.42 -8.72
N LEU A 58 -6.51 -0.06 -7.46
CA LEU A 58 -5.46 0.15 -6.47
C LEU A 58 -4.69 -1.14 -6.15
N PHE A 59 -5.39 -2.27 -6.08
CA PHE A 59 -4.80 -3.59 -5.91
C PHE A 59 -3.80 -3.91 -7.04
N VAL A 60 -4.20 -3.70 -8.30
CA VAL A 60 -3.30 -3.95 -9.45
C VAL A 60 -2.09 -3.02 -9.41
N LEU A 61 -2.29 -1.73 -9.14
CA LEU A 61 -1.20 -0.76 -9.02
C LEU A 61 -0.21 -1.14 -7.90
N PHE A 62 -0.71 -1.61 -6.77
CA PHE A 62 0.13 -2.08 -5.67
C PHE A 62 0.95 -3.31 -6.09
N VAL A 63 0.31 -4.34 -6.67
CA VAL A 63 1.00 -5.56 -7.14
C VAL A 63 2.10 -5.23 -8.15
N LEU A 64 1.82 -4.34 -9.11
CA LEU A 64 2.83 -3.90 -10.08
C LEU A 64 4.01 -3.23 -9.39
N ASN A 65 3.78 -2.37 -8.41
CA ASN A 65 4.88 -1.71 -7.68
C ASN A 65 5.66 -2.68 -6.79
N VAL A 66 5.02 -3.69 -6.20
CA VAL A 66 5.70 -4.77 -5.48
C VAL A 66 6.61 -5.57 -6.43
N LEU A 67 6.16 -5.86 -7.66
CA LEU A 67 6.99 -6.53 -8.67
C LEU A 67 8.16 -5.67 -9.14
N LEU A 68 7.95 -4.36 -9.31
CA LEU A 68 9.04 -3.42 -9.62
C LEU A 68 10.05 -3.36 -8.48
N ALA A 69 9.59 -3.27 -7.23
CA ALA A 69 10.44 -3.26 -6.05
C ALA A 69 11.23 -4.57 -5.90
N PHE A 70 10.62 -5.71 -6.22
CA PHE A 70 11.31 -7.00 -6.23
C PHE A 70 12.50 -7.01 -7.20
N ARG A 71 12.36 -6.38 -8.37
CA ARG A 71 13.45 -6.27 -9.35
C ARG A 71 14.50 -5.23 -8.95
N GLU A 72 14.07 -4.07 -8.46
CA GLU A 72 14.94 -2.94 -8.11
C GLU A 72 15.79 -3.23 -6.88
N PHE A 73 15.19 -3.83 -5.84
CA PHE A 73 15.85 -4.10 -4.56
C PHE A 73 16.34 -5.55 -4.43
N GLU A 74 16.32 -6.31 -5.54
CA GLU A 74 16.79 -7.70 -5.62
C GLU A 74 16.27 -8.59 -4.47
N TRP A 75 15.00 -8.41 -4.14
CA TRP A 75 14.39 -9.07 -2.99
C TRP A 75 14.44 -10.61 -3.14
N PRO A 76 14.63 -11.36 -2.04
CA PRO A 76 14.45 -12.81 -2.08
C PRO A 76 12.97 -13.12 -2.38
N GLY A 77 12.70 -14.24 -3.06
CA GLY A 77 11.33 -14.63 -3.44
C GLY A 77 10.33 -14.71 -2.26
N LYS A 78 10.82 -14.88 -1.03
CA LYS A 78 10.02 -14.81 0.20
C LYS A 78 9.43 -13.40 0.44
N THR A 79 10.20 -12.34 0.19
CA THR A 79 9.73 -10.95 0.35
C THR A 79 8.70 -10.60 -0.72
N LEU A 80 8.88 -11.08 -1.96
CA LEU A 80 7.85 -10.97 -3.00
C LEU A 80 6.57 -11.70 -2.60
N ALA A 81 6.67 -12.94 -2.11
CA ALA A 81 5.51 -13.70 -1.66
C ALA A 81 4.79 -12.99 -0.51
N LEU A 82 5.53 -12.44 0.47
CA LEU A 82 4.97 -11.59 1.53
C LEU A 82 4.23 -10.37 0.97
N GLY A 83 4.81 -9.68 -0.01
CA GLY A 83 4.18 -8.52 -0.66
C GLY A 83 2.90 -8.89 -1.40
N LEU A 84 2.88 -10.00 -2.14
CA LEU A 84 1.68 -10.47 -2.85
C LEU A 84 0.60 -10.99 -1.89
N ILE A 85 0.97 -11.72 -0.85
CA ILE A 85 0.02 -12.14 0.19
C ILE A 85 -0.57 -10.90 0.86
N SER A 86 0.25 -9.86 1.07
CA SER A 86 -0.20 -8.63 1.70
C SER A 86 -1.23 -7.84 0.90
N SER A 87 -1.28 -8.03 -0.43
CA SER A 87 -2.29 -7.40 -1.28
C SER A 87 -3.63 -8.13 -1.24
N VAL A 88 -3.65 -9.41 -0.87
CA VAL A 88 -4.89 -10.22 -0.84
C VAL A 88 -5.56 -10.14 0.54
N VAL A 89 -4.77 -10.05 1.61
CA VAL A 89 -5.30 -10.00 2.96
C VAL A 89 -5.60 -8.53 3.34
N PRO A 90 -6.84 -8.20 3.74
CA PRO A 90 -7.22 -6.82 4.05
C PRO A 90 -6.32 -6.21 5.12
N PHE A 91 -5.95 -4.93 4.94
CA PHE A 91 -5.09 -4.13 5.82
C PHE A 91 -3.62 -4.58 5.93
N THR A 92 -3.23 -5.68 5.30
CA THR A 92 -1.87 -6.20 5.45
C THR A 92 -0.86 -5.55 4.52
N SER A 93 -1.30 -4.90 3.45
CA SER A 93 -0.47 -4.06 2.56
C SER A 93 0.22 -2.91 3.31
N ALA A 94 -0.50 -2.21 4.18
CA ALA A 94 0.04 -1.16 5.05
C ALA A 94 0.98 -1.73 6.13
N TRP A 95 0.71 -2.95 6.61
CA TRP A 95 1.64 -3.62 7.51
C TRP A 95 2.93 -4.03 6.79
N PHE A 96 2.83 -4.57 5.58
CA PHE A 96 3.96 -4.97 4.74
C PHE A 96 4.84 -3.76 4.40
N GLU A 97 4.25 -2.62 4.06
CA GLU A 97 4.98 -1.35 3.87
C GLU A 97 5.82 -1.00 5.09
N ARG A 98 5.20 -0.92 6.29
CA ARG A 98 5.93 -0.61 7.52
C ARG A 98 7.01 -1.63 7.83
N TRP A 99 6.72 -2.92 7.63
CA TRP A 99 7.69 -3.98 7.84
C TRP A 99 8.86 -3.89 6.85
N ALA A 100 8.60 -3.60 5.57
CA ALA A 100 9.61 -3.47 4.53
C ALA A 100 10.50 -2.25 4.77
N ILE A 101 9.94 -1.13 5.24
CA ILE A 101 10.73 0.03 5.69
C ILE A 101 11.64 -0.36 6.86
N ARG A 102 11.09 -1.00 7.89
CA ARG A 102 11.85 -1.38 9.10
C ARG A 102 12.90 -2.46 8.86
N SER A 103 12.70 -3.33 7.87
CA SER A 103 13.62 -4.44 7.54
C SER A 103 14.69 -4.07 6.51
N GLY A 104 14.78 -2.79 6.12
CA GLY A 104 15.81 -2.32 5.18
C GLY A 104 15.47 -2.57 3.71
N GLN A 105 14.27 -3.04 3.41
CA GLN A 105 13.91 -3.56 2.09
C GLN A 105 13.50 -2.45 1.10
N LEU A 106 13.25 -1.21 1.56
CA LEU A 106 12.78 -0.09 0.73
C LEU A 106 13.82 1.04 0.63
N GLY A 107 15.10 0.70 0.49
CA GLY A 107 16.19 1.61 0.12
C GLY A 107 16.20 2.93 0.92
N GLU A 108 15.97 4.05 0.23
CA GLU A 108 15.97 5.39 0.82
C GLU A 108 14.95 5.60 1.95
N LEU A 109 13.78 4.94 1.87
CA LEU A 109 12.78 5.03 2.94
C LEU A 109 13.25 4.32 4.21
N SER A 110 13.99 3.22 4.03
CA SER A 110 14.63 2.52 5.13
C SER A 110 15.81 3.30 5.72
N ALA A 111 16.58 4.01 4.89
CA ALA A 111 17.69 4.85 5.35
C ALA A 111 17.22 6.08 6.14
N ALA A 112 16.13 6.74 5.71
CA ALA A 112 15.52 7.85 6.45
C ALA A 112 14.84 7.40 7.76
N ALA A 113 14.43 6.13 7.85
CA ALA A 113 13.87 5.54 9.06
C ALA A 113 14.93 5.04 10.06
N ALA A 114 16.22 5.01 9.67
CA ALA A 114 17.31 4.70 10.59
C ALA A 114 17.34 5.75 11.71
N PRO A 115 17.28 5.34 12.99
CA PRO A 115 17.10 6.29 14.07
C PRO A 115 18.30 7.24 14.15
N THR A 116 18.00 8.51 14.44
CA THR A 116 18.94 9.48 15.03
C THR A 116 19.37 8.98 16.43
N ALA A 117 20.00 7.81 16.52
CA ALA A 117 20.41 7.14 17.75
C ALA A 117 21.94 7.00 17.84
N ALA A 118 22.68 7.85 17.14
CA ALA A 118 24.14 7.95 17.23
C ALA A 118 24.58 9.41 17.38
N ARG A 119 23.97 10.13 18.35
CA ARG A 119 24.48 11.39 18.90
C ARG A 119 24.20 11.43 20.39
N SER A 120 25.05 10.77 21.17
CA SER A 120 25.25 10.99 22.60
C SER A 120 26.65 10.57 22.97
#